data_AF-A0A2W4PTA8-F1
#
_entry.id   AF-A0A2W4PTA8-F1
#
_cell.length_a   1.000
_cell.length_b   1.000
_cell.length_c   1.000
_cell.angle_alpha   90.00
_cell.angle_beta   90.00
_cell.angle_gamma   90.00
#
_symmetry.space_group_name_H-M   'P 1'
#
loop_
_entity.id
_entity.type
_entity.pdbx_description
1 polymer ?
#
loop_
_entity_poly.entity_id
_entity_poly.type
_entity_poly.pdbx_seq_one_letter_code
_entity_poly.pdbx_strand_id
1 'polypeptide(L)'
;DRFAVQDSQLHDLIAAGSGNPLVRDALSRLHTHLHIFRLRFHGEVTREASTEHVRLIEALAGRRPDAAEAAMREHIEKSYQRLQAYARDH
;
A
#
# COMPACT_ATOMS: atom_id res chain seq x y z
N ASP A 1 3.86 12.39 9.78
CA ASP A 1 2.58 12.56 9.06
C ASP A 1 1.67 11.37 9.39
N ARG A 2 0.40 11.60 9.75
CA ARG A 2 -0.49 10.56 10.33
C ARG A 2 -0.79 9.42 9.36
N PHE A 3 -0.94 9.74 8.07
CA PHE A 3 -1.21 8.77 7.02
C PHE A 3 -0.12 7.71 6.90
N ALA A 4 1.15 8.14 6.96
CA ALA A 4 2.29 7.26 6.77
C ALA A 4 2.35 6.15 7.85
N VAL A 5 2.00 6.49 9.10
CA VAL A 5 1.90 5.53 10.20
C VAL A 5 0.75 4.54 9.97
N GLN A 6 -0.42 5.04 9.55
CA GLN A 6 -1.60 4.20 9.30
C GLN A 6 -1.40 3.25 8.12
N ASP A 7 -0.72 3.72 7.07
CA ASP A 7 -0.29 2.93 5.91
C ASP A 7 0.60 1.75 6.33
N SER A 8 1.64 2.01 7.13
CA SER A 8 2.51 0.95 7.67
C SER A 8 1.73 -0.07 8.51
N GLN A 9 0.87 0.40 9.41
CA GLN A 9 0.08 -0.47 10.26
C GLN A 9 -0.87 -1.36 9.46
N LEU A 10 -1.50 -0.84 8.40
CA LEU A 10 -2.38 -1.62 7.54
C LEU A 10 -1.63 -2.76 6.85
N HIS A 11 -0.47 -2.48 6.27
CA HIS A 11 0.35 -3.49 5.61
C HIS A 11 0.85 -4.56 6.59
N ASP A 12 1.30 -4.16 7.78
CA ASP A 12 1.75 -5.09 8.82
C ASP A 12 0.62 -6.03 9.26
N LEU A 13 -0.60 -5.51 9.44
CA LEU A 13 -1.76 -6.31 9.82
C LEU A 13 -2.14 -7.33 8.73
N ILE A 14 -2.11 -6.93 7.47
CA ILE A 14 -2.39 -7.84 6.34
C ILE A 14 -1.32 -8.93 6.24
N ALA A 15 -0.05 -8.54 6.36
CA ALA A 15 1.07 -9.47 6.34
C ALA A 15 0.99 -10.48 7.48
N ALA A 16 0.70 -10.03 8.71
CA ALA A 16 0.51 -10.91 9.87
C ALA A 16 -0.69 -11.85 9.68
N GLY A 17 -1.80 -11.36 9.13
CA GLY A 17 -3.00 -12.14 8.85
C GLY A 17 -2.84 -13.21 7.77
N SER A 18 -1.86 -13.07 6.87
CA SER A 18 -1.60 -14.02 5.79
C SER A 18 -1.06 -15.38 6.26
N GLY A 19 -0.49 -15.45 7.48
CA GLY A 19 0.17 -16.65 8.00
C GLY A 19 1.41 -17.10 7.20
N ASN A 20 1.84 -16.35 6.18
CA ASN A 20 2.95 -16.71 5.30
C ASN A 20 4.16 -15.79 5.56
N PRO A 21 5.24 -16.31 6.17
CA PRO A 21 6.43 -15.52 6.50
C PRO A 21 7.13 -14.89 5.29
N LEU A 22 7.06 -15.53 4.10
CA LEU A 22 7.65 -15.00 2.87
C LEU A 22 6.86 -13.81 2.33
N VAL A 23 5.52 -13.88 2.39
CA VAL A 23 4.65 -12.76 2.03
C VAL A 23 4.93 -11.58 2.94
N ARG A 24 5.10 -11.82 4.24
CA ARG A 24 5.44 -10.78 5.22
C ARG A 24 6.78 -10.09 4.93
N ASP A 25 7.84 -10.84 4.62
CA ASP A 25 9.15 -10.25 4.33
C ASP A 25 9.14 -9.46 3.00
N ALA A 26 8.49 -10.01 1.97
CA ALA A 26 8.34 -9.34 0.69
C ALA A 26 7.54 -8.03 0.79
N LEU A 27 6.42 -8.05 1.53
CA LEU A 27 5.58 -6.86 1.74
C LEU A 27 6.34 -5.79 2.52
N SER A 28 7.05 -6.16 3.60
CA SER A 28 7.79 -5.23 4.44
C SER A 28 8.91 -4.50 3.67
N ARG A 29 9.64 -5.21 2.81
CA ARG A 29 10.69 -4.62 1.97
C ARG A 29 10.12 -3.67 0.92
N LEU A 30 9.08 -4.09 0.20
CA LEU A 30 8.43 -3.26 -0.83
C LEU A 30 7.80 -2.00 -0.21
N HIS A 31 7.17 -2.18 0.95
CA HIS A 31 6.50 -1.13 1.72
C HIS A 31 7.46 -0.05 2.18
N THR A 32 8.63 -0.41 2.73
CA THR A 32 9.62 0.56 3.21
C THR A 32 10.04 1.53 2.10
N HIS A 33 10.29 1.04 0.88
CA HIS A 33 10.70 1.87 -0.24
C HIS A 33 9.58 2.81 -0.72
N LEU A 34 8.34 2.31 -0.82
CA LEU A 34 7.18 3.10 -1.21
C LEU A 34 6.81 4.14 -0.14
N HIS A 35 6.95 3.80 1.14
CA HIS A 35 6.69 4.67 2.27
C HIS A 35 7.64 5.87 2.29
N ILE A 36 8.95 5.65 2.19
CA ILE A 36 9.97 6.72 2.14
C ILE A 36 9.69 7.67 0.97
N PHE A 37 9.31 7.11 -0.18
CA PHE A 37 8.95 7.89 -1.36
C PHE A 37 7.71 8.77 -1.09
N ARG A 38 6.63 8.17 -0.58
CA ARG A 38 5.37 8.86 -0.28
C ARG A 38 5.52 9.96 0.78
N LEU A 39 6.49 9.79 1.69
CA LEU A 39 6.84 10.75 2.73
C LEU A 39 7.64 11.94 2.20
N ARG A 40 8.37 11.79 1.08
CA ARG A 40 9.19 12.85 0.49
C ARG A 40 8.48 13.69 -0.58
N PHE A 41 7.44 13.16 -1.24
CA PHE A 41 6.89 13.76 -2.47
C PHE A 41 5.38 14.05 -2.37
N HIS A 42 4.99 14.81 -1.35
CA HIS A 42 3.65 15.00 -0.78
C HIS A 42 2.49 15.45 -1.69
N GLY A 43 1.26 15.18 -1.20
CA GLY A 43 0.00 15.84 -1.57
C GLY A 43 -1.01 14.89 -2.23
N GLU A 44 -1.01 14.88 -3.56
CA GLU A 44 -1.94 14.08 -4.37
C GLU A 44 -1.72 12.58 -4.18
N VAL A 45 -0.46 12.12 -4.11
CA VAL A 45 -0.10 10.71 -3.89
C VAL A 45 -0.74 10.17 -2.59
N THR A 46 -0.79 10.98 -1.53
CA THR A 46 -1.40 10.61 -0.26
C THR A 46 -2.91 10.43 -0.38
N ARG A 47 -3.59 11.29 -1.16
CA ARG A 47 -5.05 11.25 -1.34
C ARG A 47 -5.48 10.04 -2.18
N GLU A 48 -4.75 9.75 -3.24
CA GLU A 48 -5.00 8.57 -4.08
C GLU A 48 -4.82 7.28 -3.29
N ALA A 49 -3.68 7.15 -2.59
CA ALA A 49 -3.40 5.98 -1.77
C ALA A 49 -4.42 5.81 -0.63
N SER A 50 -4.91 6.91 -0.04
CA SER A 50 -6.00 6.84 0.95
C SER A 50 -7.28 6.22 0.37
N THR A 51 -7.67 6.63 -0.84
CA THR A 51 -8.85 6.07 -1.53
C THR A 51 -8.66 4.58 -1.86
N GLU A 52 -7.45 4.19 -2.26
CA GLU A 52 -7.08 2.79 -2.50
C GLU A 52 -7.19 1.96 -1.21
N HIS A 53 -6.72 2.47 -0.07
CA HIS A 53 -6.82 1.79 1.22
C HIS A 53 -8.26 1.61 1.71
N VAL A 54 -9.12 2.62 1.53
CA VAL A 54 -10.53 2.50 1.91
C VAL A 54 -11.18 1.32 1.18
N ARG A 55 -10.97 1.19 -0.13
CA ARG A 55 -11.49 0.06 -0.91
C ARG A 55 -10.99 -1.30 -0.42
N LEU A 56 -9.71 -1.38 -0.08
CA LEU A 56 -9.10 -2.58 0.49
C LEU A 56 -9.70 -2.92 1.87
N ILE A 57 -9.84 -1.95 2.76
CA ILE A 57 -10.41 -2.11 4.10
C ILE A 57 -11.87 -2.57 4.01
N GLU A 58 -12.66 -1.98 3.11
CA GLU A 58 -14.05 -2.41 2.86
C GLU A 58 -14.14 -3.85 2.34
N ALA A 59 -13.22 -4.27 1.47
CA ALA A 59 -13.15 -5.64 0.99
C ALA A 59 -12.79 -6.63 2.11
N LEU A 60 -11.81 -6.29 2.95
CA LEU A 60 -11.40 -7.07 4.11
C LEU A 60 -12.51 -7.18 5.16
N ALA A 61 -13.12 -6.06 5.53
CA ALA A 61 -14.24 -6.01 6.48
C ALA A 61 -15.46 -6.79 5.98
N GLY A 62 -15.72 -6.74 4.68
CA GLY A 62 -16.76 -7.54 4.02
C GLY A 62 -16.41 -9.01 3.81
N ARG A 63 -15.22 -9.48 4.23
CA ARG A 63 -14.72 -10.85 4.00
C ARG A 63 -14.77 -11.28 2.53
N ARG A 64 -14.38 -10.38 1.62
CA ARG A 64 -14.34 -10.62 0.18
C ARG A 64 -12.88 -10.82 -0.27
N PRO A 65 -12.33 -12.05 -0.24
CA PRO A 65 -10.91 -12.30 -0.47
C PRO A 65 -10.44 -11.85 -1.85
N ASP A 66 -11.18 -12.22 -2.91
CA ASP A 66 -10.82 -11.84 -4.29
C ASP A 66 -10.82 -10.32 -4.50
N ALA A 67 -11.77 -9.62 -3.87
CA ALA A 67 -11.84 -8.17 -3.93
C ALA A 67 -10.69 -7.50 -3.14
N ALA A 68 -10.28 -8.08 -2.01
CA ALA A 68 -9.15 -7.59 -1.23
C ALA A 68 -7.83 -7.81 -1.97
N GLU A 69 -7.65 -8.97 -2.62
CA GLU A 69 -6.50 -9.26 -3.47
C GLU A 69 -6.42 -8.25 -4.63
N ALA A 70 -7.52 -8.07 -5.38
CA ALA A 70 -7.58 -7.15 -6.50
C ALA A 70 -7.28 -5.70 -6.08
N ALA A 71 -7.83 -5.25 -4.95
CA ALA A 71 -7.59 -3.91 -4.41
C ALA A 71 -6.12 -3.71 -4.00
N MET A 72 -5.50 -4.70 -3.35
CA MET A 72 -4.09 -4.63 -2.96
C MET A 72 -3.16 -4.64 -4.19
N ARG A 73 -3.47 -5.47 -5.20
CA ARG A 73 -2.71 -5.49 -6.45
C ARG A 73 -2.75 -4.12 -7.14
N GLU A 74 -3.93 -3.56 -7.31
CA GLU A 74 -4.12 -2.24 -7.92
C GLU A 74 -3.34 -1.16 -7.14
N HIS A 75 -3.39 -1.17 -5.81
CA HIS A 75 -2.66 -0.25 -4.95
C HIS A 75 -1.13 -0.29 -5.18
N ILE A 76 -0.57 -1.50 -5.24
CA ILE A 76 0.87 -1.71 -5.44
C ILE A 76 1.28 -1.26 -6.85
N GLU A 77 0.52 -1.64 -7.88
CA GLU A 77 0.78 -1.26 -9.26
C GLU A 77 0.76 0.26 -9.45
N LYS A 78 -0.25 0.94 -8.90
CA LYS A 78 -0.34 2.41 -8.93
C LYS A 78 0.80 3.06 -8.16
N SER A 79 1.17 2.52 -7.01
CA SER A 79 2.32 3.02 -6.24
C SER A 79 3.63 2.89 -7.02
N TYR A 80 3.82 1.79 -7.76
CA TYR A 80 4.97 1.60 -8.63
C TYR A 80 4.95 2.53 -9.85
N GLN A 81 3.80 2.76 -10.48
CA GLN A 81 3.66 3.72 -11.58
C GLN A 81 4.00 5.14 -11.14
N ARG A 82 3.52 5.57 -9.96
CA ARG A 82 3.84 6.88 -9.38
C ARG A 82 5.35 7.03 -9.11
N LEU A 83 5.98 5.99 -8.59
CA LEU A 83 7.44 5.96 -8.39
C LEU A 83 8.20 6.07 -9.72
N GLN A 84 7.80 5.30 -10.74
CA GLN A 84 8.42 5.36 -12.06
C GLN A 84 8.27 6.71 -12.73
N ALA A 85 7.08 7.32 -12.66
CA ALA A 85 6.84 8.64 -13.25
C ALA A 85 7.78 9.68 -12.62
N TYR A 86 7.86 9.71 -11.30
CA TYR A 86 8.79 10.59 -10.59
C TYR A 86 10.25 10.37 -10.99
N ALA A 87 10.69 9.11 -11.06
CA ALA A 87 12.08 8.76 -11.40
C ALA A 87 12.46 9.08 -12.86
N ARG A 88 11.49 9.40 -13.74
CA ARG A 88 11.76 9.89 -15.10
C ARG A 88 11.85 11.41 -15.14
N ASP A 89 11.14 12.09 -14.25
CA ASP A 89 11.03 13.54 -14.22
C ASP A 89 12.18 14.22 -13.44
N HIS A 90 13.05 13.42 -12.79
CA HIS A 90 14.19 13.86 -11.97
C HIS A 90 15.41 12.95 -12.21
#